data_AF-R9HZY3-F1
#
_entry.id   AF-R9HZY3-F1
#
_cell.length_a   1.000
_cell.length_b   1.000
_cell.length_c   1.000
_cell.angle_alpha   90.00
_cell.angle_beta   90.00
_cell.angle_gamma   90.00
#
_symmetry.space_group_name_H-M   'P 1'
#
loop_
_entity.id
_entity.type
_entity.pdbx_description
1 polymer ?
#
loop_
_entity_poly.entity_id
_entity_poly.type
_entity_poly.pdbx_seq_one_letter_code
_entity_poly.pdbx_strand_id
1 'polypeptide(L)'
;MKYYKFICFLAFVLGMSTWVQAQNTPCTGSAYSTNADFFRASASAQSGDATASKKKAVITARTAITNQIKAKAEMAAKSQSKFGSAEWEQFSDLIQMVTRQEAANLKVICENSRQSDGKYKTDVVVELPKAEVLSAIINQLKSDDKLKGLFEESKFKQAF
;
A
#
# COMPACT_ATOMS: atom_id res chain seq x y z
N MET A 1 -33.13 48.86 -19.57
CA MET A 1 -32.16 47.98 -20.26
C MET A 1 -30.86 47.98 -19.48
N LYS A 2 -30.18 46.88 -19.18
CA LYS A 2 -30.53 45.46 -19.08
C LYS A 2 -29.19 44.75 -18.75
N TYR A 3 -29.17 43.95 -17.67
CA TYR A 3 -28.30 42.79 -17.47
C TYR A 3 -26.78 42.88 -17.22
N TYR A 4 -26.10 44.03 -17.20
CA TYR A 4 -24.61 43.97 -17.15
C TYR A 4 -23.95 43.75 -15.76
N LYS A 5 -24.68 43.90 -14.64
CA LYS A 5 -24.09 43.81 -13.29
C LYS A 5 -24.30 42.47 -12.58
N PHE A 6 -25.08 41.55 -13.17
CA PHE A 6 -25.37 40.22 -12.62
C PHE A 6 -24.62 39.08 -13.33
N ILE A 7 -23.89 39.39 -14.41
CA ILE A 7 -23.20 38.38 -15.24
C ILE A 7 -21.81 38.02 -14.68
N CYS A 8 -21.17 38.90 -13.92
CA CYS A 8 -19.83 38.61 -13.37
C CYS A 8 -19.83 37.61 -12.20
N PHE A 9 -20.98 37.34 -11.57
CA PHE A 9 -21.08 36.38 -10.47
C PHE A 9 -21.32 34.93 -10.93
N LEU A 10 -21.62 34.72 -12.21
CA LEU A 10 -21.88 33.40 -12.80
C LEU A 10 -20.65 32.77 -13.48
N ALA A 11 -19.50 33.45 -13.46
CA ALA A 11 -18.25 32.95 -14.05
C ALA A 11 -17.30 32.28 -13.04
N PHE A 12 -17.70 32.13 -11.76
CA PHE A 12 -16.82 31.61 -10.71
C PHE A 12 -17.02 30.12 -10.37
N VAL A 13 -17.93 29.41 -11.05
CA VAL A 13 -18.33 28.03 -10.66
C VAL A 13 -18.06 26.99 -11.74
N LEU A 14 -17.39 27.34 -12.85
CA LEU A 14 -17.04 26.38 -13.89
C LEU A 14 -15.53 26.36 -14.10
N GLY A 15 -14.89 25.26 -13.68
CA GLY A 15 -13.59 24.89 -14.24
C GLY A 15 -12.43 24.69 -13.27
N MET A 16 -12.67 24.26 -12.04
CA MET A 16 -11.69 23.40 -11.38
C MET A 16 -12.09 21.95 -11.63
N SER A 17 -12.15 21.54 -12.90
CA SER A 17 -11.78 20.16 -13.20
C SER A 17 -10.33 20.07 -12.73
N THR A 18 -10.11 19.44 -11.58
CA THR A 18 -8.78 18.94 -11.25
C THR A 18 -8.41 18.05 -12.41
N TRP A 19 -7.63 18.59 -13.34
CA TRP A 19 -6.92 17.80 -14.32
C TRP A 19 -6.07 16.88 -13.46
N VAL A 20 -6.52 15.64 -13.29
CA VAL A 20 -5.63 14.54 -12.92
C VAL A 20 -4.70 14.46 -14.12
N GLN A 21 -3.64 15.26 -14.09
CA GLN A 21 -2.59 15.12 -15.08
C GLN A 21 -2.04 13.72 -14.84
N ALA A 22 -2.25 12.84 -15.81
CA ALA A 22 -1.50 11.60 -15.89
C ALA A 22 -0.03 12.02 -15.78
N GLN A 23 0.58 11.71 -14.63
CA GLN A 23 1.94 12.15 -14.36
C GLN A 23 2.80 11.33 -15.32
N ASN A 24 3.22 11.93 -16.43
CA ASN A 24 4.06 11.28 -17.44
C ASN A 24 5.46 10.94 -16.93
N THR A 25 5.78 11.31 -15.69
CA THR A 25 6.99 10.85 -14.99
C THR A 25 6.95 9.33 -14.81
N PRO A 26 8.01 8.62 -15.20
CA PRO A 26 8.16 7.20 -14.89
C PRO A 26 8.02 6.95 -13.38
N CYS A 27 7.23 5.96 -12.97
CA CYS A 27 7.15 5.51 -11.58
C CYS A 27 8.39 4.68 -11.20
N THR A 28 9.59 5.20 -11.47
CA THR A 28 10.87 4.51 -11.29
C THR A 28 11.88 5.41 -10.57
N GLY A 29 12.87 4.79 -9.94
CA GLY A 29 13.90 5.49 -9.16
C GLY A 29 13.82 5.21 -7.66
N SER A 30 14.86 5.64 -6.94
CA SER A 30 15.03 5.40 -5.49
C SER A 30 13.92 6.01 -4.65
N ALA A 31 13.28 7.08 -5.14
CA ALA A 31 12.12 7.70 -4.50
C ALA A 31 10.93 6.73 -4.37
N TYR A 32 10.85 5.66 -5.17
CA TYR A 32 9.76 4.68 -5.11
C TYR A 32 10.17 3.36 -4.44
N SER A 33 11.40 3.27 -3.93
CA SER A 33 11.88 2.12 -3.17
C SER A 33 11.47 2.22 -1.70
N THR A 34 11.36 1.06 -1.04
CA THR A 34 11.19 0.99 0.41
C THR A 34 12.34 1.73 1.11
N ASN A 35 12.02 2.55 2.10
CA ASN A 35 13.00 3.37 2.84
C ASN A 35 12.84 3.18 4.36
N ALA A 36 13.39 4.08 5.17
CA ALA A 36 13.31 3.96 6.64
C ALA A 36 11.87 4.02 7.18
N ASP A 37 10.98 4.79 6.54
CA ASP A 37 9.66 5.11 7.08
C ASP A 37 8.52 4.38 6.38
N PHE A 38 8.69 4.00 5.12
CA PHE A 38 7.64 3.43 4.27
C PHE A 38 8.06 2.10 3.64
N PHE A 39 7.12 1.15 3.65
CA PHE A 39 7.10 0.05 2.70
C PHE A 39 6.58 0.57 1.37
N ARG A 40 7.24 0.21 0.27
CA ARG A 40 6.81 0.57 -1.08
C ARG A 40 6.93 -0.59 -2.02
N ALA A 41 5.91 -0.78 -2.85
CA ALA A 41 5.91 -1.77 -3.92
C ALA A 41 5.41 -1.14 -5.22
N SER A 42 6.07 -1.49 -6.31
CA SER A 42 5.69 -1.10 -7.66
C SER A 42 5.10 -2.30 -8.40
N ALA A 43 4.09 -2.05 -9.24
CA ALA A 43 3.62 -3.05 -10.17
C ALA A 43 3.07 -2.41 -11.45
N SER A 44 2.97 -3.23 -12.49
CA SER A 44 2.49 -2.83 -13.80
C SER A 44 1.46 -3.83 -14.31
N ALA A 45 0.43 -3.36 -15.00
CA ALA A 45 -0.54 -4.23 -15.64
C ALA A 45 -1.07 -3.64 -16.95
N GLN A 46 -1.52 -4.50 -17.85
CA GLN A 46 -2.08 -4.11 -19.15
C GLN A 46 -3.52 -4.59 -19.31
N SER A 47 -4.37 -3.77 -19.95
CA SER A 47 -5.76 -4.10 -20.31
C SER A 47 -6.23 -3.28 -21.52
N GLY A 48 -7.29 -3.71 -22.19
CA GLY A 48 -7.99 -2.90 -23.20
C GLY A 48 -8.79 -1.75 -22.59
N ASP A 49 -9.10 -1.82 -21.29
CA ASP A 49 -9.77 -0.77 -20.52
C ASP A 49 -8.79 -0.13 -19.51
N ALA A 50 -8.75 1.20 -19.48
CA ALA A 50 -7.84 1.96 -18.62
C ALA A 50 -8.10 1.70 -17.13
N THR A 51 -9.37 1.60 -16.74
CA THR A 51 -9.75 1.36 -15.33
C THR A 51 -9.34 -0.04 -14.89
N ALA A 52 -9.54 -1.05 -15.73
CA ALA A 52 -9.13 -2.42 -15.47
C ALA A 52 -7.61 -2.56 -15.41
N SER A 53 -6.86 -1.86 -16.29
CA SER A 53 -5.39 -1.82 -16.25
C SER A 53 -4.90 -1.29 -14.90
N LYS A 54 -5.42 -0.14 -14.46
CA LYS A 54 -5.13 0.45 -13.16
C LYS A 54 -5.47 -0.48 -12.00
N LYS A 55 -6.70 -0.99 -11.95
CA LYS A 55 -7.14 -1.90 -10.87
C LYS A 55 -6.24 -3.12 -10.76
N LYS A 56 -5.87 -3.73 -11.89
CA LYS A 56 -4.97 -4.88 -11.92
C LYS A 56 -3.58 -4.50 -11.40
N ALA A 57 -3.03 -3.36 -11.82
CA ALA A 57 -1.73 -2.89 -11.34
C ALA A 57 -1.75 -2.66 -9.82
N VAL A 58 -2.79 -2.01 -9.28
CA VAL A 58 -2.95 -1.77 -7.83
C VAL A 58 -3.09 -3.09 -7.05
N ILE A 59 -3.86 -4.06 -7.55
CA ILE A 59 -3.98 -5.38 -6.91
C ILE A 59 -2.63 -6.10 -6.88
N THR A 60 -1.88 -6.07 -7.98
CA THR A 60 -0.54 -6.68 -8.03
C THR A 60 0.42 -5.98 -7.06
N ALA A 61 0.42 -4.65 -7.00
CA ALA A 61 1.24 -3.89 -6.06
C ALA A 61 0.86 -4.17 -4.60
N ARG A 62 -0.46 -4.28 -4.31
CA ARG A 62 -0.99 -4.68 -3.00
C ARG A 62 -0.50 -6.06 -2.58
N THR A 63 -0.51 -7.03 -3.48
CA THR A 63 0.00 -8.37 -3.20
C THR A 63 1.50 -8.33 -2.95
N ALA A 64 2.26 -7.57 -3.74
CA ALA A 64 3.70 -7.43 -3.58
C ALA A 64 4.09 -6.84 -2.21
N ILE A 65 3.47 -5.72 -1.81
CA ILE A 65 3.74 -5.10 -0.50
C ILE A 65 3.31 -6.01 0.66
N THR A 66 2.19 -6.73 0.51
CA THR A 66 1.72 -7.71 1.50
C THR A 66 2.76 -8.82 1.70
N ASN A 67 3.28 -9.39 0.61
CA ASN A 67 4.29 -10.44 0.70
C ASN A 67 5.60 -9.94 1.30
N GLN A 68 6.00 -8.71 0.97
CA GLN A 68 7.19 -8.08 1.54
C GLN A 68 7.07 -7.89 3.05
N ILE A 69 5.95 -7.35 3.53
CA ILE A 69 5.70 -7.14 4.96
C ILE A 69 5.63 -8.48 5.69
N LYS A 70 4.91 -9.46 5.13
CA LYS A 70 4.81 -10.80 5.70
C LYS A 70 6.19 -11.44 5.87
N ALA A 71 6.99 -11.48 4.81
CA ALA A 71 8.33 -12.06 4.86
C ALA A 71 9.20 -11.35 5.91
N LYS A 72 9.08 -10.02 6.03
CA LYS A 72 9.81 -9.25 7.03
C LYS A 72 9.35 -9.55 8.47
N ALA A 73 8.05 -9.66 8.70
CA ALA A 73 7.49 -10.04 10.00
C ALA A 73 7.91 -11.46 10.40
N GLU A 74 7.89 -12.42 9.46
CA GLU A 74 8.36 -13.79 9.69
C GLU A 74 9.86 -13.84 9.99
N MET A 75 10.68 -13.06 9.28
CA MET A 75 12.10 -12.94 9.62
C MET A 75 12.30 -12.36 11.03
N ALA A 76 11.54 -11.32 11.39
CA ALA A 76 11.60 -10.73 12.72
C ALA A 76 11.18 -11.71 13.81
N ALA A 77 10.14 -12.52 13.58
CA ALA A 77 9.67 -13.49 14.54
C ALA A 77 10.62 -14.71 14.72
N LYS A 78 11.58 -14.95 13.81
CA LYS A 78 12.67 -15.92 14.06
C LYS A 78 13.58 -15.51 15.21
N SER A 79 13.57 -14.24 15.63
CA SER A 79 14.23 -13.80 16.86
C SER A 79 13.51 -14.23 18.15
N GLN A 80 12.26 -14.72 18.04
CA GLN A 80 11.45 -15.17 19.17
C GLN A 80 11.84 -16.60 19.54
N SER A 81 12.56 -16.75 20.66
CA SER A 81 13.07 -18.05 21.11
C SER A 81 11.99 -18.99 21.66
N LYS A 82 10.77 -18.48 21.90
CA LYS A 82 9.67 -19.21 22.55
C LYS A 82 8.64 -19.78 21.56
N PHE A 83 8.79 -19.54 20.27
CA PHE A 83 7.83 -20.02 19.26
C PHE A 83 8.16 -21.46 18.87
N GLY A 84 7.22 -22.38 19.15
CA GLY A 84 7.22 -23.73 18.58
C GLY A 84 6.56 -23.76 17.20
N SER A 85 6.33 -24.96 16.67
CA SER A 85 5.69 -25.14 15.36
C SER A 85 4.25 -24.63 15.31
N ALA A 86 3.47 -24.90 16.36
CA ALA A 86 2.07 -24.47 16.45
C ALA A 86 1.93 -22.94 16.58
N GLU A 87 2.81 -22.31 17.37
CA GLU A 87 2.87 -20.85 17.49
C GLU A 87 3.31 -20.21 16.17
N TRP A 88 4.21 -20.86 15.43
CA TRP A 88 4.63 -20.37 14.12
C TRP A 88 3.51 -20.37 13.09
N GLU A 89 2.72 -21.44 13.05
CA GLU A 89 1.54 -21.53 12.18
C GLU A 89 0.53 -20.43 12.53
N GLN A 90 0.20 -20.29 13.82
CA GLN A 90 -0.69 -19.24 14.32
C GLN A 90 -0.16 -17.84 13.97
N PHE A 91 1.14 -17.60 14.15
CA PHE A 91 1.79 -16.34 13.80
C PHE A 91 1.68 -16.07 12.29
N SER A 92 2.00 -17.03 11.43
CA SER A 92 1.97 -16.87 9.97
C SER A 92 0.57 -16.49 9.49
N ASP A 93 -0.47 -17.14 10.01
CA ASP A 93 -1.86 -16.86 9.66
C ASP A 93 -2.30 -15.47 10.13
N LEU A 94 -1.94 -15.11 11.35
CA LEU A 94 -2.24 -13.81 11.94
C LEU A 94 -1.55 -12.67 11.18
N ILE A 95 -0.27 -12.81 10.86
CA ILE A 95 0.47 -11.85 10.03
C ILE A 95 -0.14 -11.75 8.63
N GLN A 96 -0.52 -12.87 8.03
CA GLN A 96 -1.18 -12.88 6.73
C GLN A 96 -2.49 -12.08 6.75
N MET A 97 -3.26 -12.18 7.84
CA MET A 97 -4.51 -11.45 8.03
C MET A 97 -4.26 -9.95 8.25
N VAL A 98 -3.44 -9.58 9.24
CA VAL A 98 -3.15 -8.18 9.59
C VAL A 98 -2.54 -7.45 8.40
N THR A 99 -1.59 -8.08 7.70
CA THR A 99 -0.95 -7.43 6.56
C THR A 99 -1.96 -7.15 5.43
N ARG A 100 -2.93 -8.06 5.21
CA ARG A 100 -4.01 -7.81 4.23
C ARG A 100 -4.92 -6.68 4.66
N GLN A 101 -5.22 -6.55 5.95
CA GLN A 101 -6.02 -5.46 6.51
C GLN A 101 -5.30 -4.12 6.34
N GLU A 102 -4.03 -4.03 6.72
CA GLU A 102 -3.21 -2.83 6.53
C GLU A 102 -3.09 -2.46 5.04
N ALA A 103 -2.89 -3.45 4.17
CA ALA A 103 -2.82 -3.22 2.74
C ALA A 103 -4.14 -2.76 2.10
N ALA A 104 -5.27 -2.82 2.80
CA ALA A 104 -6.50 -2.17 2.37
C ALA A 104 -6.38 -0.63 2.41
N ASN A 105 -5.58 -0.09 3.34
CA ASN A 105 -5.36 1.33 3.57
C ASN A 105 -4.14 1.88 2.81
N LEU A 106 -3.57 1.12 1.87
CA LEU A 106 -2.42 1.55 1.09
C LEU A 106 -2.70 2.85 0.33
N LYS A 107 -1.66 3.67 0.18
CA LYS A 107 -1.71 4.89 -0.61
C LYS A 107 -1.01 4.69 -1.95
N VAL A 108 -1.65 5.09 -3.05
CA VAL A 108 -1.00 5.15 -4.35
C VAL A 108 -0.21 6.46 -4.43
N ILE A 109 1.11 6.39 -4.58
CA ILE A 109 1.99 7.57 -4.63
C ILE A 109 2.50 7.89 -6.03
N CYS A 110 2.36 6.95 -6.95
CA CYS A 110 2.62 7.17 -8.36
C CYS A 110 1.66 6.32 -9.18
N GLU A 111 1.15 6.92 -10.24
CA GLU A 111 0.36 6.27 -11.27
C GLU A 111 0.74 6.86 -12.61
N ASN A 112 1.22 6.02 -13.51
CA ASN A 112 1.54 6.39 -14.87
C ASN A 112 0.84 5.41 -15.82
N SER A 113 -0.14 5.93 -16.57
CA SER A 113 -0.90 5.15 -17.54
C SER A 113 -0.54 5.59 -18.94
N ARG A 114 -0.07 4.65 -19.75
CA ARG A 114 0.27 4.86 -21.16
C ARG A 114 -0.55 3.95 -22.05
N GLN A 115 -0.97 4.47 -23.20
CA GLN A 115 -1.67 3.69 -24.21
C GLN A 115 -0.70 3.35 -25.35
N SER A 116 -0.69 2.08 -25.75
CA SER A 116 0.02 1.59 -26.94
C SER A 116 -0.81 0.48 -27.57
N ASP A 117 -0.97 0.53 -28.89
CA ASP A 117 -1.62 -0.53 -29.68
C ASP A 117 -3.03 -0.91 -29.17
N GLY A 118 -3.83 0.09 -28.84
CA GLY A 118 -5.21 -0.10 -28.35
C GLY A 118 -5.31 -0.68 -26.93
N LYS A 119 -4.20 -0.81 -26.21
CA LYS A 119 -4.15 -1.28 -24.82
C LYS A 119 -3.57 -0.21 -23.90
N TYR A 120 -4.08 -0.15 -22.69
CA TYR A 120 -3.53 0.65 -21.60
C TYR A 120 -2.57 -0.20 -20.78
N LYS A 121 -1.37 0.33 -20.54
CA LYS A 121 -0.45 -0.16 -19.52
C LYS A 121 -0.38 0.87 -18.41
N THR A 122 -0.68 0.46 -17.19
CA THR A 122 -0.59 1.30 -16.00
C THR A 122 0.50 0.77 -15.09
N ASP A 123 1.44 1.65 -14.74
CA ASP A 123 2.47 1.46 -13.73
C ASP A 123 2.01 2.18 -12.46
N VAL A 124 2.08 1.51 -11.30
CA VAL A 124 1.71 2.10 -10.00
C VAL A 124 2.78 1.85 -8.97
N VAL A 125 2.87 2.75 -8.00
CA VAL A 125 3.62 2.56 -6.75
C VAL A 125 2.69 2.80 -5.58
N VAL A 126 2.65 1.84 -4.66
CA VAL A 126 1.88 1.92 -3.42
C VAL A 126 2.82 2.05 -2.23
N GLU A 127 2.36 2.71 -1.17
CA GLU A 127 3.08 2.81 0.09
C GLU A 127 2.22 2.49 1.31
N LEU A 128 2.89 2.02 2.37
CA LEU A 128 2.35 1.85 3.71
C LEU A 128 3.37 2.35 4.75
N PRO A 129 2.95 3.09 5.78
CA PRO A 129 3.84 3.52 6.87
C PRO A 129 4.31 2.31 7.69
N LYS A 130 5.62 2.18 7.91
CA LYS A 130 6.19 1.07 8.68
C LYS A 130 5.75 1.07 10.14
N ALA A 131 5.64 2.26 10.74
CA ALA A 131 5.23 2.41 12.13
C ALA A 131 3.80 1.91 12.36
N GLU A 132 2.87 2.24 11.46
CA GLU A 132 1.47 1.78 11.53
C GLU A 132 1.39 0.27 11.36
N VAL A 133 2.05 -0.29 10.34
CA VAL A 133 2.11 -1.73 10.09
C VAL A 133 2.71 -2.48 11.29
N LEU A 134 3.82 -2.00 11.84
CA LEU A 134 4.46 -2.61 13.00
C LEU A 134 3.55 -2.57 14.23
N SER A 135 2.88 -1.44 14.47
CA SER A 135 1.93 -1.32 15.58
C SER A 135 0.74 -2.27 15.40
N ALA A 136 0.17 -2.37 14.21
CA ALA A 136 -0.94 -3.28 13.92
C ALA A 136 -0.57 -4.74 14.17
N ILE A 137 0.61 -5.15 13.69
CA ILE A 137 1.16 -6.49 13.92
C ILE A 137 1.32 -6.76 15.42
N ILE A 138 2.00 -5.87 16.15
CA ILE A 138 2.25 -6.05 17.59
C ILE A 138 0.95 -6.15 18.38
N ASN A 139 -0.02 -5.28 18.08
CA ASN A 139 -1.31 -5.28 18.76
C ASN A 139 -2.06 -6.60 18.56
N GLN A 140 -2.04 -7.15 17.34
CA GLN A 140 -2.66 -8.44 17.07
C GLN A 140 -1.93 -9.59 17.77
N LEU A 141 -0.59 -9.60 17.79
CA LEU A 141 0.19 -10.63 18.48
C LEU A 141 -0.03 -10.62 20.00
N LYS A 142 -0.15 -9.44 20.60
CA LYS A 142 -0.45 -9.29 22.03
C LYS A 142 -1.88 -9.65 22.41
N SER A 143 -2.78 -9.63 21.44
CA SER A 143 -4.20 -9.94 21.65
C SER A 143 -4.50 -11.42 21.42
N ASP A 144 -3.60 -12.15 20.77
CA ASP A 144 -3.75 -13.59 20.51
C ASP A 144 -3.43 -14.43 21.75
N ASP A 145 -4.36 -15.28 22.17
CA ASP A 145 -4.26 -16.06 23.40
C ASP A 145 -3.08 -17.03 23.42
N LYS A 146 -2.66 -17.54 22.25
CA LYS A 146 -1.54 -18.48 22.14
C LYS A 146 -0.20 -17.75 22.11
N LEU A 147 -0.15 -16.59 21.45
CA LEU A 147 1.10 -15.88 21.23
C LEU A 147 1.45 -14.88 22.34
N LYS A 148 0.47 -14.25 23.00
CA LYS A 148 0.69 -13.14 23.94
C LYS A 148 1.64 -13.44 25.09
N GLY A 149 1.64 -14.68 25.60
CA GLY A 149 2.51 -15.10 26.70
C GLY A 149 3.95 -15.43 26.26
N LEU A 150 4.16 -15.61 24.96
CA LEU A 150 5.42 -16.03 24.36
C LEU A 150 6.11 -14.89 23.60
N PHE A 151 5.33 -13.89 23.17
CA PHE A 151 5.78 -12.79 22.36
C PHE A 151 6.61 -11.76 23.15
N GLU A 152 7.85 -11.55 22.71
CA GLU A 152 8.77 -10.55 23.23
C GLU A 152 8.83 -9.35 22.26
N GLU A 153 8.03 -8.32 22.55
CA GLU A 153 7.88 -7.15 21.69
C GLU A 153 9.19 -6.43 21.38
N SER A 154 10.07 -6.24 22.37
CA SER A 154 11.35 -5.53 22.19
C SER A 154 12.25 -6.24 21.17
N LYS A 155 12.35 -7.56 21.26
CA LYS A 155 13.09 -8.38 20.28
C LYS A 155 12.50 -8.29 18.89
N PHE A 156 11.16 -8.36 18.80
CA PHE A 156 10.48 -8.25 17.51
C PHE A 156 10.72 -6.88 16.85
N LYS A 157 10.54 -5.79 17.61
CA LYS A 157 10.80 -4.43 17.13
C LYS A 157 12.24 -4.22 16.65
N GLN A 158 13.21 -4.84 17.32
CA GLN A 158 14.61 -4.75 16.92
C GLN A 158 14.91 -5.49 15.61
N ALA A 159 14.22 -6.60 15.36
CA ALA A 159 14.43 -7.45 14.19
C ALA A 159 13.57 -7.04 12.97
N PHE A 160 12.55 -6.21 13.17
CA PHE A 160 11.65 -5.71 12.13
C PHE A 160 12.18 -4.39 11.55
#